data_AF-A0A8T2D192-F1
#
_entry.id   AF-A0A8T2D192-F1
#
_cell.length_a   1.000
_cell.length_b   1.000
_cell.length_c   1.000
_cell.angle_alpha   90.00
_cell.angle_beta   90.00
_cell.angle_gamma   90.00
#
_symmetry.space_group_name_H-M   'P 1'
#
loop_
_entity.id
_entity.type
_entity.pdbx_description
1 polymer ?
#
loop_
_entity_poly.entity_id
_entity_poly.type
_entity_poly.pdbx_seq_one_letter_code
_entity_poly.pdbx_strand_id
1 'polypeptide(L)'
;MSSSDSPQLHNIFVYGSFQEPDIIHVMLNRIPEIVSATLPGFKRFRLKGRLYPCIIPSENGEVHGKVLMGLTNDELENVDWVEGNEYERVFVEVVRKDNSEKMRVETYPWINKNDSDIGGEWDFEEWKRLHMKTFIEAFTEIMERKRNPQGKGRDDFSNVLKEEDPANAPSS
;
A
#
# COMPACT_ATOMS: atom_id res chain seq x y z
N MET A 1 33.85 15.09 16.12
CA MET A 1 33.48 14.23 14.98
C MET A 1 32.00 14.48 14.74
N SER A 2 31.68 15.40 13.83
CA SER A 2 30.29 15.70 13.49
C SER A 2 29.81 14.62 12.53
N SER A 3 29.15 13.59 13.07
CA SER A 3 28.33 12.71 12.25
C SER A 3 27.20 13.58 11.70
N SER A 4 27.24 13.83 10.40
CA SER A 4 26.13 14.43 9.66
C SER A 4 24.94 13.48 9.82
N ASP A 5 24.00 13.81 10.70
CA ASP A 5 22.64 13.26 10.74
C ASP A 5 21.91 13.75 9.48
N SER A 6 22.33 13.25 8.33
CA SER A 6 21.47 13.30 7.15
C SER A 6 20.30 12.39 7.45
N PRO A 7 19.05 12.87 7.42
CA PRO A 7 17.89 12.01 7.66
C PRO A 7 17.95 10.85 6.68
N GLN A 8 17.88 9.62 7.21
CA GLN A 8 17.79 8.44 6.36
C GLN A 8 16.47 8.52 5.59
N LEU A 9 16.59 8.53 4.27
CA LEU A 9 15.45 8.60 3.37
C LEU A 9 15.19 7.22 2.76
N HIS A 10 13.91 6.89 2.63
CA HIS A 10 13.44 5.58 2.17
C HIS A 10 12.67 5.72 0.86
N ASN A 11 12.81 4.74 -0.02
CA ASN A 11 12.07 4.66 -1.26
C ASN A 11 11.18 3.42 -1.21
N ILE A 12 9.88 3.60 -1.39
CA ILE A 12 8.90 2.53 -1.22
C ILE A 12 8.14 2.28 -2.50
N PHE A 13 8.18 1.04 -2.99
CA PHE A 13 7.33 0.57 -4.08
C PHE A 13 5.94 0.20 -3.57
N VAL A 14 4.94 0.87 -4.12
CA VAL A 14 3.52 0.68 -3.85
C VAL A 14 2.81 0.18 -5.11
N TYR A 15 1.89 -0.76 -4.92
CA TYR A 15 1.25 -1.51 -6.02
C TYR A 15 -0.26 -1.64 -5.86
N GLY A 16 -0.85 -1.02 -4.83
CA GLY A 16 -2.29 -1.05 -4.54
C GLY A 16 -2.85 0.36 -4.40
N SER A 17 -3.65 0.56 -3.36
CA SER A 17 -4.35 1.80 -3.05
C SER A 17 -3.40 2.99 -2.86
N PHE A 18 -2.20 2.77 -2.31
CA PHE A 18 -1.19 3.81 -2.06
C PHE A 18 -0.51 4.36 -3.32
N GLN A 19 -1.04 4.06 -4.51
CA GLN A 19 -0.63 4.71 -5.76
C GLN A 19 -1.40 6.01 -6.03
N GLU A 20 -2.52 6.26 -5.34
CA GLU A 20 -3.33 7.46 -5.56
C GLU A 20 -2.85 8.64 -4.71
N PRO A 21 -2.58 9.82 -5.31
CA PRO A 21 -2.06 10.98 -4.61
C PRO A 21 -2.87 11.41 -3.38
N ASP A 22 -4.20 11.35 -3.44
CA ASP A 22 -5.05 11.77 -2.32
C ASP A 22 -4.89 10.86 -1.09
N ILE A 23 -4.74 9.55 -1.31
CA ILE A 23 -4.49 8.59 -0.24
C ILE A 23 -3.07 8.77 0.33
N ILE A 24 -2.10 9.02 -0.54
CA ILE A 24 -0.72 9.31 -0.13
C ILE A 24 -0.70 10.58 0.73
N HIS A 25 -1.44 11.62 0.36
CA HIS A 25 -1.54 12.85 1.12
C HIS A 25 -2.16 12.62 2.51
N VAL A 26 -3.23 11.83 2.60
CA VAL A 26 -3.81 11.44 3.89
C VAL A 26 -2.78 10.71 4.77
N MET A 27 -2.04 9.77 4.18
CA MET A 27 -1.05 8.94 4.89
C MET A 27 0.16 9.75 5.37
N LEU A 28 0.74 10.59 4.50
CA LEU A 28 2.05 11.23 4.71
C LEU A 28 1.95 12.74 5.01
N ASN A 29 0.76 13.33 4.93
CA ASN A 29 0.54 14.78 5.02
C ASN A 29 1.28 15.61 3.95
N ARG A 30 1.76 14.96 2.89
CA ARG A 30 2.36 15.53 1.69
C ARG A 30 2.31 14.50 0.56
N ILE A 31 2.68 14.91 -0.64
CA ILE A 31 2.87 14.00 -1.77
C ILE A 31 4.38 14.02 -2.10
N PRO A 32 5.14 12.92 -1.85
CA PRO A 32 6.53 12.81 -2.27
C PRO A 32 6.66 12.80 -3.79
N GLU A 33 7.89 12.83 -4.30
CA GLU A 33 8.12 12.48 -5.70
C GLU A 33 7.66 11.05 -5.95
N ILE A 34 6.93 10.85 -7.05
CA ILE A 34 6.35 9.56 -7.42
C ILE A 34 6.88 9.15 -8.78
N VAL A 35 7.54 7.99 -8.83
CA VAL A 35 8.12 7.44 -10.07
C VAL A 35 7.38 6.16 -10.44
N SER A 36 6.92 6.04 -11.69
CA SER A 36 6.33 4.79 -12.17
C SER A 36 7.41 3.72 -12.32
N ALA A 37 7.16 2.50 -11.82
CA ALA A 37 8.14 1.42 -11.84
C ALA A 37 7.49 0.04 -12.04
N THR A 38 8.32 -0.93 -12.40
CA THR A 38 7.94 -2.34 -12.54
C THR A 38 8.74 -3.18 -11.57
N LEU A 39 8.04 -4.01 -10.79
CA LEU A 39 8.64 -5.01 -9.92
C LEU A 39 8.57 -6.39 -10.60
N PRO A 40 9.69 -6.91 -11.13
CA PRO A 40 9.73 -8.27 -11.68
C PRO A 40 9.77 -9.32 -10.55
N GLY A 41 9.37 -10.55 -10.86
CA GLY A 41 9.44 -11.69 -9.94
C GLY A 41 8.28 -11.75 -8.93
N PHE A 42 7.26 -10.92 -9.11
CA PHE A 42 6.06 -10.86 -8.26
C PHE A 42 4.80 -10.82 -9.12
N LYS A 43 3.69 -11.29 -8.57
CA LYS A 43 2.37 -11.11 -9.17
C LYS A 43 1.42 -10.50 -8.15
N ARG A 44 0.60 -9.55 -8.62
CA ARG A 44 -0.42 -8.86 -7.82
C ARG A 44 -1.75 -9.60 -7.90
N PHE A 45 -2.40 -9.76 -6.77
CA PHE A 45 -3.69 -10.44 -6.64
C PHE A 45 -4.67 -9.60 -5.83
N ARG A 46 -5.96 -9.83 -6.07
CA ARG A 46 -7.01 -9.41 -5.14
C ARG A 46 -7.06 -10.40 -3.98
N LEU A 47 -7.51 -9.89 -2.83
CA LEU A 47 -7.88 -10.69 -1.68
C LEU A 47 -9.39 -10.63 -1.51
N LYS A 48 -10.03 -11.79 -1.35
CA LYS A 48 -11.48 -11.87 -1.15
C LYS A 48 -11.90 -11.04 0.06
N GLY A 49 -12.90 -10.19 -0.13
CA GLY A 49 -13.47 -9.36 0.94
C GLY A 49 -12.57 -8.20 1.36
N ARG A 50 -11.55 -7.82 0.59
CA ARG A 50 -10.63 -6.73 0.95
C ARG A 50 -10.47 -5.72 -0.18
N LEU A 51 -10.44 -4.44 0.20
CA LEU A 51 -10.27 -3.31 -0.72
C LEU A 51 -8.80 -2.98 -1.04
N TYR A 52 -7.89 -3.91 -0.80
CA TYR A 52 -6.47 -3.73 -1.04
C TYR A 52 -5.85 -5.04 -1.57
N PRO A 53 -4.87 -4.93 -2.50
CA PRO A 53 -4.27 -6.11 -3.11
C PRO A 53 -3.09 -6.66 -2.30
N CYS A 54 -2.68 -7.87 -2.64
CA CYS A 54 -1.40 -8.43 -2.24
C CYS A 54 -0.46 -8.62 -3.42
N ILE A 55 0.84 -8.73 -3.15
CA ILE A 55 1.81 -9.32 -4.06
C ILE A 55 2.43 -10.57 -3.43
N ILE A 56 2.66 -11.58 -4.24
CA ILE A 56 3.39 -12.79 -3.87
C ILE A 56 4.47 -13.08 -4.93
N PRO A 57 5.56 -13.78 -4.56
CA PRO A 57 6.60 -14.17 -5.52
C PRO A 57 6.01 -14.99 -6.69
N SER A 58 6.42 -14.67 -7.91
CA SER A 58 6.02 -15.36 -9.14
C SER A 58 7.12 -15.23 -10.18
N GLU A 59 7.72 -16.35 -10.58
CA GLU A 59 8.94 -16.38 -11.41
C GLU A 59 8.83 -15.58 -12.71
N ASN A 60 7.68 -15.66 -13.38
CA ASN A 60 7.41 -14.95 -14.64
C ASN A 60 6.44 -13.77 -14.45
N GLY A 61 6.16 -13.40 -13.20
CA GLY A 61 5.27 -12.31 -12.88
C GLY A 61 5.98 -10.97 -12.90
N GLU A 62 5.23 -9.91 -13.20
CA GLU A 62 5.63 -8.56 -12.90
C GLU A 62 4.46 -7.75 -12.34
N VAL A 63 4.78 -6.73 -11.55
CA VAL A 63 3.81 -5.80 -10.98
C VAL A 63 4.16 -4.40 -11.42
N HIS A 64 3.22 -3.74 -12.09
CA HIS A 64 3.32 -2.31 -12.37
C HIS A 64 2.76 -1.52 -11.19
N GLY A 65 3.56 -0.58 -10.71
CA GLY A 65 3.25 0.24 -9.57
C GLY A 65 3.99 1.57 -9.61
N LYS A 66 4.15 2.18 -8.45
CA LYS A 66 4.86 3.44 -8.27
C LYS A 66 5.86 3.34 -7.13
N VAL A 67 6.90 4.16 -7.17
CA VAL A 67 7.85 4.35 -6.06
C VAL A 67 7.59 5.71 -5.45
N LEU A 68 7.33 5.74 -4.15
CA LEU A 68 7.31 6.94 -3.33
C LEU A 68 8.74 7.23 -2.89
N MET A 69 9.28 8.36 -3.34
CA MET A 69 10.69 8.69 -3.15
C MET A 69 10.90 9.54 -1.89
N GLY A 70 11.97 9.24 -1.15
CA GLY A 70 12.46 10.12 -0.10
C GLY A 70 11.52 10.27 1.10
N LEU A 71 11.01 9.15 1.61
CA LEU A 71 10.23 9.12 2.85
C LEU A 71 11.15 9.25 4.06
N THR A 72 10.75 10.04 5.05
CA THR A 72 11.43 10.10 6.35
C THR A 72 11.15 8.85 7.19
N ASN A 73 11.86 8.67 8.30
CA ASN A 73 11.58 7.58 9.25
C ASN A 73 10.14 7.65 9.79
N ASP A 74 9.64 8.84 10.13
CA ASP A 74 8.29 9.01 10.68
C ASP A 74 7.20 8.68 9.63
N GLU A 75 7.47 9.03 8.38
CA GLU A 75 6.60 8.70 7.25
C GLU A 75 6.61 7.20 6.96
N LEU A 76 7.78 6.58 7.02
CA LEU A 76 7.93 5.13 6.91
C LEU A 76 7.15 4.41 8.01
N GLU A 77 7.20 4.89 9.26
CA GLU A 77 6.41 4.33 10.37
C GLU A 77 4.89 4.46 10.12
N ASN A 78 4.45 5.50 9.41
CA ASN A 78 3.06 5.59 8.98
C ASN A 78 2.69 4.48 8.00
N VAL A 79 3.55 4.20 7.02
CA VAL A 79 3.32 3.10 6.08
C VAL A 79 3.31 1.75 6.81
N ASP A 80 4.32 1.47 7.65
CA ASP A 80 4.40 0.24 8.44
C ASP A 80 3.16 0.00 9.30
N TRP A 81 2.67 1.07 9.92
CA TRP A 81 1.51 0.98 10.80
C TRP A 81 0.24 0.61 10.02
N VAL A 82 0.10 1.12 8.80
CA VAL A 82 -1.05 0.88 7.91
C VAL A 82 -0.97 -0.52 7.28
N GLU A 83 0.16 -0.90 6.69
CA GLU A 83 0.38 -2.23 6.10
C GLU A 83 0.25 -3.33 7.17
N GLY A 84 0.70 -3.00 8.38
CA GLY A 84 0.36 -3.74 9.55
C GLY A 84 1.08 -5.09 9.67
N ASN A 85 0.36 -6.13 10.14
CA ASN A 85 0.95 -7.44 10.44
C ASN A 85 0.64 -8.47 9.34
N GLU A 86 -0.01 -8.05 8.27
CA GLU A 86 -0.40 -8.93 7.16
C GLU A 86 0.65 -8.94 6.04
N TYR A 87 1.44 -7.87 5.99
CA TYR A 87 2.56 -7.70 5.09
C TYR A 87 3.87 -7.61 5.86
N GLU A 88 4.96 -8.02 5.23
CA GLU A 88 6.32 -7.85 5.74
C GLU A 88 7.06 -6.81 4.92
N ARG A 89 7.87 -5.96 5.54
CA ARG A 89 8.70 -5.01 4.77
C ARG A 89 9.98 -5.69 4.29
N VAL A 90 10.21 -5.69 2.99
CA VAL A 90 11.41 -6.29 2.37
C VAL A 90 12.04 -5.36 1.34
N PHE A 91 13.32 -5.54 1.08
CA PHE A 91 13.99 -4.89 -0.05
C PHE A 91 13.77 -5.67 -1.35
N VAL A 92 13.45 -4.95 -2.42
CA VAL A 92 13.32 -5.47 -3.78
C VAL A 92 14.09 -4.58 -4.77
N GLU A 93 14.30 -5.09 -5.98
CA GLU A 93 14.80 -4.32 -7.11
C GLU A 93 13.65 -4.06 -8.09
N VAL A 94 13.40 -2.79 -8.42
CA VAL A 94 12.41 -2.36 -9.40
C VAL A 94 13.09 -1.70 -10.59
N VAL A 95 12.41 -1.71 -11.73
CA VAL A 95 12.85 -1.03 -12.96
C VAL A 95 11.99 0.20 -13.17
N ARG A 96 12.59 1.39 -13.16
CA ARG A 96 11.87 2.64 -13.42
C ARG A 96 11.34 2.67 -14.86
N LYS A 97 10.12 3.17 -15.05
CA LYS A 97 9.51 3.27 -16.40
C LYS A 97 10.03 4.44 -17.23
N ASP A 98 10.56 5.48 -16.59
CA ASP A 98 11.01 6.71 -17.27
C ASP A 98 12.39 6.57 -17.93
N ASN A 99 13.30 5.83 -17.31
CA ASN A 99 14.68 5.69 -17.80
C ASN A 99 15.20 4.24 -17.82
N SER A 100 14.38 3.25 -17.43
CA SER A 100 14.74 1.82 -17.39
C SER A 100 15.87 1.48 -16.40
N GLU A 101 16.24 2.39 -15.50
CA GLU A 101 17.22 2.11 -14.45
C GLU A 101 16.64 1.21 -13.36
N LYS A 102 17.50 0.36 -12.81
CA LYS A 102 17.19 -0.47 -11.65
C LYS A 102 17.35 0.35 -10.38
N MET A 103 16.42 0.20 -9.45
CA MET A 103 16.43 0.85 -8.15
C MET A 103 16.13 -0.16 -7.05
N ARG A 104 16.96 -0.15 -6.00
CA ARG A 104 16.67 -0.89 -4.77
C ARG A 104 15.73 -0.08 -3.89
N VAL A 105 14.60 -0.65 -3.54
CA VAL A 105 13.50 -0.01 -2.79
C VAL A 105 12.91 -0.98 -1.78
N GLU A 106 12.14 -0.49 -0.83
CA GLU A 106 11.35 -1.33 0.08
C GLU A 106 9.94 -1.55 -0.49
N THR A 107 9.33 -2.68 -0.15
CA THR A 107 7.92 -2.97 -0.47
C THR A 107 7.36 -3.94 0.55
N TYR A 108 6.06 -4.23 0.44
CA TYR A 108 5.30 -4.95 1.45
C TYR A 108 4.68 -6.23 0.85
N PRO A 109 5.40 -7.32 0.56
CA PRO A 109 4.75 -8.55 0.13
C PRO A 109 3.87 -9.18 1.22
N TRP A 110 2.89 -9.96 0.77
CA TRP A 110 1.95 -10.65 1.64
C TRP A 110 2.61 -11.82 2.37
N ILE A 111 2.46 -11.86 3.70
CA ILE A 111 3.12 -12.86 4.54
C ILE A 111 2.54 -14.25 4.27
N ASN A 112 1.21 -14.38 4.22
CA ASN A 112 0.55 -15.67 4.06
C ASN A 112 0.40 -16.07 2.59
N LYS A 113 1.46 -16.61 1.99
CA LYS A 113 1.48 -17.01 0.55
C LYS A 113 0.45 -18.08 0.17
N ASN A 114 -0.08 -18.82 1.14
CA ASN A 114 -1.06 -19.90 0.95
C ASN A 114 -2.48 -19.47 1.37
N ASP A 115 -2.73 -18.17 1.49
CA ASP A 115 -4.03 -17.65 1.88
C ASP A 115 -5.08 -18.02 0.82
N SER A 116 -6.17 -18.66 1.28
CA SER A 116 -7.28 -19.10 0.42
C SER A 116 -8.08 -17.93 -0.19
N ASP A 117 -7.94 -16.73 0.37
CA ASP A 117 -8.57 -15.53 -0.15
C ASP A 117 -7.79 -14.91 -1.31
N ILE A 118 -6.55 -15.36 -1.58
CA ILE A 118 -5.78 -14.93 -2.76
C ILE A 118 -6.44 -15.49 -4.01
N GLY A 119 -6.95 -14.60 -4.86
CA GLY A 119 -7.57 -15.01 -6.11
C GLY A 119 -7.97 -13.83 -6.98
N GLY A 120 -7.92 -14.05 -8.29
CA GLY A 120 -8.26 -13.03 -9.27
C GLY A 120 -7.18 -11.98 -9.49
N GLU A 121 -7.30 -11.28 -10.61
CA GLU A 121 -6.41 -10.18 -10.94
C GLU A 121 -6.89 -8.89 -10.28
N TRP A 122 -5.95 -8.06 -9.86
CA TRP A 122 -6.25 -6.73 -9.34
C TRP A 122 -6.09 -5.67 -10.42
N ASP A 123 -7.21 -5.04 -10.78
CA ASP A 123 -7.26 -3.88 -11.66
C ASP A 123 -7.35 -2.60 -10.83
N PHE A 124 -6.34 -1.74 -10.97
CA PHE A 124 -6.27 -0.48 -10.24
C PHE A 124 -7.31 0.54 -10.72
N GLU A 125 -7.64 0.57 -12.02
CA GLU A 125 -8.62 1.50 -12.59
C GLU A 125 -10.04 1.09 -12.20
N GLU A 126 -10.32 -0.22 -12.18
CA GLU A 126 -11.59 -0.73 -11.65
C GLU A 126 -11.75 -0.37 -10.18
N TRP A 127 -10.73 -0.64 -9.36
CA TRP A 127 -10.74 -0.26 -7.96
C TRP A 127 -10.91 1.25 -7.76
N LYS A 128 -10.24 2.06 -8.59
CA LYS A 128 -10.36 3.52 -8.52
C LYS A 128 -11.80 3.98 -8.75
N ARG A 129 -12.48 3.39 -9.73
CA ARG A 129 -13.87 3.71 -10.08
C ARG A 129 -14.87 3.24 -9.02
N LEU A 130 -14.67 2.06 -8.44
CA LEU A 130 -15.66 1.41 -7.56
C LEU A 130 -15.47 1.71 -6.08
N HIS A 131 -14.21 1.88 -5.64
CA HIS A 131 -13.87 1.79 -4.22
C HIS A 131 -13.07 2.97 -3.69
N MET A 132 -12.43 3.77 -4.55
CA MET A 132 -11.55 4.87 -4.11
C MET A 132 -12.22 5.83 -3.13
N LYS A 133 -13.47 6.23 -3.41
CA LYS A 133 -14.20 7.20 -2.58
C LYS A 133 -14.45 6.65 -1.18
N THR A 134 -14.98 5.43 -1.07
CA THR A 134 -15.21 4.79 0.23
C THR A 134 -13.89 4.52 0.96
N PHE A 135 -12.86 4.11 0.21
CA PHE A 135 -11.54 3.86 0.77
C PHE A 135 -10.92 5.14 1.36
N ILE A 136 -10.95 6.27 0.65
CA ILE A 136 -10.36 7.51 1.15
C ILE A 136 -11.11 8.06 2.37
N GLU A 137 -12.44 7.97 2.39
CA GLU A 137 -13.26 8.38 3.54
C GLU A 137 -12.89 7.56 4.79
N ALA A 138 -12.90 6.23 4.67
CA ALA A 138 -12.48 5.33 5.73
C ALA A 138 -11.03 5.57 6.16
N PHE A 139 -10.12 5.65 5.20
CA PHE A 139 -8.69 5.80 5.46
C PHE A 139 -8.35 7.14 6.14
N THR A 140 -9.05 8.21 5.79
CA THR A 140 -8.91 9.53 6.45
C THR A 140 -9.30 9.43 7.92
N GLU A 141 -10.45 8.84 8.23
CA GLU A 141 -10.90 8.65 9.60
C GLU A 141 -9.90 7.80 10.41
N ILE A 142 -9.33 6.77 9.80
CA ILE A 142 -8.31 5.91 10.42
C ILE A 142 -7.06 6.72 10.77
N MET A 143 -6.54 7.52 9.83
CA MET A 143 -5.33 8.31 10.04
C MET A 143 -5.55 9.45 11.03
N GLU A 144 -6.73 10.06 11.07
CA GLU A 144 -7.11 11.06 12.08
C GLU A 144 -7.15 10.45 13.49
N ARG A 145 -7.75 9.26 13.64
CA ARG A 145 -7.77 8.53 14.91
C ARG A 145 -6.38 8.14 15.37
N LYS A 146 -5.48 7.74 14.45
CA LYS A 146 -4.07 7.48 14.76
C LYS A 146 -3.38 8.73 15.34
N ARG A 147 -3.63 9.89 14.73
CA ARG A 147 -3.06 11.18 15.16
C ARG A 147 -3.64 11.66 16.50
N ASN A 148 -4.87 11.28 16.83
CA ASN A 148 -5.54 11.66 18.07
C ASN A 148 -6.16 10.43 18.78
N PRO A 149 -5.34 9.64 19.49
CA PRO A 149 -5.79 8.36 20.05
C PRO A 149 -6.71 8.56 21.27
N GLN A 150 -8.01 8.78 21.03
CA GLN A 150 -9.04 8.71 22.07
C GLN A 150 -9.49 7.25 22.34
N GLY A 151 -8.54 6.33 22.52
CA GLY A 151 -8.78 5.05 23.20
C GLY A 151 -9.36 3.87 22.40
N LYS A 152 -9.31 3.85 21.05
CA LYS A 152 -9.64 2.65 20.25
C LYS A 152 -8.45 2.15 19.43
N GLY A 153 -8.23 0.83 19.43
CA GLY A 153 -7.04 0.14 18.92
C GLY A 153 -7.10 -0.26 17.44
N ARG A 154 -6.01 -0.87 16.96
CA ARG A 154 -5.72 -1.15 15.55
C ARG A 154 -6.65 -2.15 14.84
N ASP A 155 -7.29 -3.04 15.59
CA ASP A 155 -8.06 -4.14 15.00
C ASP A 155 -9.42 -3.72 14.40
N ASP A 156 -9.88 -2.50 14.71
CA ASP A 156 -11.10 -1.93 14.12
C ASP A 156 -10.89 -1.59 12.63
N PHE A 157 -9.64 -1.38 12.20
CA PHE A 157 -9.28 -0.85 10.88
C PHE A 157 -9.39 -1.86 9.73
N SER A 158 -8.91 -3.10 9.94
CA SER A 158 -9.03 -4.17 8.94
C SER A 158 -10.48 -4.52 8.66
N ASN A 159 -11.43 -4.17 9.54
CA ASN A 159 -12.85 -4.40 9.30
C ASN A 159 -13.50 -3.32 8.42
N VAL A 160 -13.01 -2.07 8.47
CA VAL A 160 -13.55 -0.96 7.67
C VAL A 160 -13.10 -1.05 6.20
N LEU A 161 -11.89 -1.57 5.96
CA LEU A 161 -11.35 -1.74 4.60
C LEU A 161 -11.70 -3.10 3.96
N LYS A 162 -12.62 -3.86 4.58
CA LYS A 162 -13.24 -5.01 3.93
C LYS A 162 -14.30 -4.54 2.94
N GLU A 163 -14.40 -5.25 1.83
CA GLU A 163 -15.54 -5.07 0.93
C GLU A 163 -16.83 -5.41 1.69
N GLU A 164 -17.82 -4.52 1.62
CA GLU A 164 -19.16 -4.88 2.06
C GLU A 164 -19.64 -6.07 1.21
N ASP A 165 -20.03 -7.15 1.87
CA ASP A 165 -20.61 -8.30 1.19
C ASP A 165 -21.85 -7.83 0.41
N PRO A 166 -21.94 -8.02 -0.92
CA PRO A 166 -23.12 -7.63 -1.68
C PRO A 166 -24.41 -8.29 -1.18
N ALA A 167 -24.32 -9.37 -0.39
CA ALA A 167 -25.47 -9.97 0.31
C ALA A 167 -26.02 -9.10 1.48
N ASN A 168 -25.27 -8.09 1.93
CA ASN A 168 -25.60 -7.24 3.06
C ASN A 168 -25.90 -5.78 2.66
N ALA A 169 -25.92 -5.47 1.36
CA ALA A 169 -26.39 -4.18 0.88
C ALA A 169 -27.89 -4.03 1.21
N PRO A 170 -28.33 -2.94 1.87
CA PRO A 170 -29.75 -2.72 2.10
C PRO A 170 -30.46 -2.70 0.75
N SER A 171 -31.40 -3.61 0.56
CA SER A 171 -32.25 -3.64 -0.63
C SER A 171 -32.93 -2.27 -0.73
N SER A 172 -32.57 -1.51 -1.76
CA SER A 172 -33.23 -0.24 -2.10
C SER A 172 -34.65 -0.48 -2.60
#